data_AF-A0A428TGK1-F1
#
_entry.id   AF-A0A428TGK1-F1
#
_cell.length_a   1.000
_cell.length_b   1.000
_cell.length_c   1.000
_cell.angle_alpha   90.00
_cell.angle_beta   90.00
_cell.angle_gamma   90.00
#
_symmetry.space_group_name_H-M   'P 1'
#
loop_
_entity.id
_entity.type
_entity.pdbx_description
1 polymer ?
#
loop_
_entity_poly.entity_id
_entity_poly.type
_entity_poly.pdbx_seq_one_letter_code
_entity_poly.pdbx_strand_id
1 'polypeptide(L)'
;MSDFLKGCPEPPTELGRYRILSTTAGVRVSPLCLGTGTFGTAWTDISTSVDEEQSFKILDAFVEAGGNFIDCANVYQDGQSETILGKWMASRDNRDMMVLATKYTGDYRLFRPWSWEDRQLLWKPQEASLDKLQTTYVDLLFVHMWDFSTSIEEVMDSLHILVQQSKVLYLGVSDTPAWVVAAANTYARAHGKTPFSVYQGRWNIMRRDFERDIIPMAQYFGMALCAWDALGGGRLQTKKQLEARKQAGEGFRAIFGPEQTEDERKMSEALEKVATEHGTESIQQVALAYISQKTRNVIPLIGVRKVEQLQDNIKSLSIHLTDEQIKFLESVKEFDPACFPSISVEPIPAIMHLILTGATGLVGSSVLDAMLKTKEITKISILSRRPVPLAADDPRANVIIHRDFGTYEPELLNKLQGANGVVWALGISQLKVTKDEYITITKDFPLAAVRAFSSLTLGDEPFRFIYVSGGGATLNPGFTTPFYGRIKGEAEKALSELRTPRFHIESVRPAGVDPSNHDAIKPHIPDPGAAYHAMGYVLGPLMRTILHPLHSPTEKLGPFLVGMAMGKYDKQLDVGGKGITDLNGSRILDNWAFRRLYGL
;
A
#
# COMPACT_ATOMS: atom_id res chain seq x y z
N MET A 1 -54.31 36.71 7.98
CA MET A 1 -54.41 35.39 7.32
C MET A 1 -53.72 35.35 5.95
N SER A 2 -53.46 36.47 5.27
CA SER A 2 -52.81 36.48 3.94
C SER A 2 -51.31 36.14 3.94
N ASP A 3 -50.58 36.37 5.04
CA ASP A 3 -49.15 36.06 5.11
C ASP A 3 -48.83 34.57 5.39
N PHE A 4 -49.82 33.77 5.82
CA PHE A 4 -49.64 32.30 5.98
C PHE A 4 -49.62 31.54 4.65
N LEU A 5 -50.09 32.17 3.57
CA LEU A 5 -50.16 31.58 2.23
C LEU A 5 -49.07 32.09 1.28
N LYS A 6 -48.25 33.08 1.71
CA LYS A 6 -47.03 33.41 0.98
C LYS A 6 -46.09 32.23 1.16
N GLY A 7 -45.80 31.52 0.06
CA GLY A 7 -44.80 30.46 0.06
C GLY A 7 -43.48 30.97 0.65
N CYS A 8 -42.69 30.05 1.20
CA CYS A 8 -41.36 30.39 1.69
C CYS A 8 -40.60 31.13 0.57
N PRO A 9 -39.95 32.29 0.84
CA PRO A 9 -39.19 32.97 -0.18
C PRO A 9 -38.14 32.03 -0.78
N GLU A 10 -37.96 32.09 -2.10
CA GLU A 10 -36.90 31.32 -2.76
C GLU A 10 -35.54 31.68 -2.14
N PRO A 11 -34.68 30.68 -1.89
CA PRO A 11 -33.36 30.95 -1.32
C PRO A 11 -32.50 31.79 -2.28
N PRO A 12 -31.53 32.55 -1.76
CA PRO A 12 -30.68 33.42 -2.58
C PRO A 12 -29.84 32.65 -3.60
N THR A 13 -29.49 31.40 -3.30
CA THR A 13 -28.81 30.48 -4.22
C THR A 13 -29.32 29.06 -4.04
N GLU A 14 -28.95 28.16 -4.95
CA GLU A 14 -29.24 26.71 -4.85
C GLU A 14 -28.69 26.06 -3.57
N LEU A 15 -27.71 26.69 -2.91
CA LEU A 15 -27.18 26.23 -1.62
C LEU A 15 -28.23 26.27 -0.49
N GLY A 16 -29.19 27.20 -0.55
CA GLY A 16 -30.28 27.32 0.42
C GLY A 16 -31.42 26.31 0.21
N ARG A 17 -31.35 25.44 -0.82
CA ARG A 17 -32.30 24.34 -1.01
C ARG A 17 -31.90 23.13 -0.16
N TYR A 18 -32.22 23.18 1.12
CA TYR A 18 -31.83 22.13 2.06
C TYR A 18 -32.43 20.76 1.76
N ARG A 19 -31.66 19.73 2.08
CA ARG A 19 -32.02 18.32 1.93
C ARG A 19 -31.97 17.65 3.29
N ILE A 20 -32.82 16.64 3.50
CA ILE A 20 -32.69 15.78 4.68
C ILE A 20 -31.34 15.07 4.59
N LEU A 21 -30.56 15.10 5.66
CA LEU A 21 -29.20 14.55 5.69
C LEU A 21 -29.21 13.06 5.35
N SER A 22 -29.98 12.25 6.08
CA SER A 22 -30.10 10.81 5.83
C SER A 22 -31.43 10.25 6.34
N THR A 23 -31.74 8.98 6.08
CA THR A 23 -32.97 8.38 6.60
C THR A 23 -32.91 8.15 8.12
N THR A 24 -31.71 8.15 8.69
CA THR A 24 -31.48 8.03 10.14
C THR A 24 -31.21 9.39 10.80
N ALA A 25 -31.10 10.48 10.04
CA ALA A 25 -30.90 11.84 10.53
C ALA A 25 -31.81 12.85 9.79
N GLY A 26 -32.87 13.28 10.46
CA GLY A 26 -33.89 14.18 9.90
C GLY A 26 -33.46 15.64 9.75
N VAL A 27 -32.25 16.00 10.17
CA VAL A 27 -31.71 17.36 10.06
C VAL A 27 -31.59 17.78 8.60
N ARG A 28 -31.88 19.05 8.31
CA ARG A 28 -31.82 19.61 6.96
C ARG A 28 -30.51 20.35 6.75
N VAL A 29 -29.76 19.94 5.75
CA VAL A 29 -28.42 20.45 5.44
C VAL A 29 -28.37 21.05 4.03
N SER A 30 -27.49 22.03 3.84
CA SER A 30 -27.10 22.52 2.52
C SER A 30 -26.50 21.40 1.68
N PRO A 31 -26.72 21.41 0.35
CA PRO A 31 -26.22 20.35 -0.54
C PRO A 31 -24.69 20.32 -0.67
N LEU A 32 -23.99 21.36 -0.19
CA LEU A 32 -22.55 21.39 0.02
C LEU A 32 -22.26 21.58 1.52
N CYS A 33 -21.20 20.94 2.00
CA CYS A 33 -20.67 21.11 3.36
C CYS A 33 -19.39 21.95 3.31
N LEU A 34 -19.29 23.01 4.12
CA LEU A 34 -18.10 23.83 4.19
C LEU A 34 -17.09 23.24 5.18
N GLY A 35 -15.95 22.77 4.66
CA GLY A 35 -14.83 22.28 5.46
C GLY A 35 -13.92 23.41 5.95
N THR A 36 -13.54 23.35 7.22
CA THR A 36 -12.77 24.40 7.90
C THR A 36 -11.31 24.01 8.17
N GLY A 37 -10.80 22.94 7.54
CA GLY A 37 -9.43 22.44 7.76
C GLY A 37 -8.30 23.42 7.42
N THR A 38 -8.59 24.48 6.67
CA THR A 38 -7.64 25.56 6.37
C THR A 38 -7.77 26.77 7.29
N PHE A 39 -8.73 26.81 8.22
CA PHE A 39 -8.99 27.98 9.07
C PHE A 39 -8.08 27.97 10.30
N GLY A 40 -7.18 28.94 10.37
CA GLY A 40 -6.05 28.99 11.29
C GLY A 40 -4.71 29.07 10.56
N THR A 41 -3.66 29.35 11.32
CA THR A 41 -2.30 29.59 10.82
C THR A 41 -1.25 28.64 11.41
N ALA A 42 -1.66 27.70 12.28
CA ALA A 42 -0.74 26.76 12.92
C ALA A 42 0.03 25.88 11.92
N TRP A 43 -0.55 25.58 10.75
CA TRP A 43 0.03 24.70 9.75
C TRP A 43 0.59 25.42 8.52
N THR A 44 0.82 26.72 8.57
CA THR A 44 1.28 27.51 7.41
C THR A 44 2.52 26.92 6.72
N ASP A 45 3.41 26.27 7.47
CA ASP A 45 4.63 25.65 6.93
C ASP A 45 4.40 24.30 6.21
N ILE A 46 3.29 23.62 6.49
CA ILE A 46 3.03 22.24 6.02
C ILE A 46 1.76 22.11 5.17
N SER A 47 0.85 23.08 5.25
CA SER A 47 -0.45 23.06 4.57
C SER A 47 -0.95 24.48 4.28
N THR A 48 -2.04 24.57 3.53
CA THR A 48 -2.71 25.84 3.25
C THR A 48 -3.45 26.35 4.49
N SER A 49 -3.24 27.62 4.84
CA SER A 49 -3.85 28.32 5.97
C SER A 49 -4.64 29.56 5.53
N VAL A 50 -5.60 29.97 6.36
CA VAL A 50 -6.44 31.16 6.23
C VAL A 50 -6.53 31.79 7.61
N ASP A 51 -6.26 33.07 7.74
CA ASP A 51 -6.36 33.77 9.04
C ASP A 51 -7.81 33.91 9.52
N GLU A 52 -7.99 34.36 10.76
CA GLU A 52 -9.31 34.50 11.40
C GLU A 52 -10.22 35.47 10.64
N GLU A 53 -9.71 36.61 10.18
CA GLU A 53 -10.49 37.63 9.46
C GLU A 53 -11.04 37.08 8.14
N GLN A 54 -10.18 36.43 7.35
CA GLN A 54 -10.57 35.83 6.09
C GLN A 54 -11.48 34.61 6.31
N SER A 55 -11.29 33.85 7.39
CA SER A 55 -12.19 32.76 7.77
C SER A 55 -13.60 33.28 8.05
N PHE A 56 -13.73 34.40 8.77
CA PHE A 56 -15.03 35.05 9.03
C PHE A 56 -15.69 35.50 7.73
N LYS A 57 -14.94 36.11 6.80
CA LYS A 57 -15.48 36.53 5.48
C LYS A 57 -16.03 35.35 4.68
N ILE A 58 -15.35 34.20 4.72
CA ILE A 58 -15.80 32.98 4.03
C ILE A 58 -17.07 32.42 4.69
N LEU A 59 -17.11 32.38 6.02
CA LEU A 59 -18.26 31.89 6.78
C LEU A 59 -19.50 32.78 6.58
N ASP A 60 -19.33 34.10 6.65
CA ASP A 60 -20.38 35.08 6.39
C ASP A 60 -20.92 34.90 4.96
N ALA A 61 -20.05 34.81 3.96
CA ALA A 61 -20.45 34.57 2.56
C ALA A 61 -21.16 33.22 2.35
N PHE A 62 -20.79 32.18 3.11
CA PHE A 62 -21.46 30.88 3.05
C PHE A 62 -22.90 30.95 3.58
N VAL A 63 -23.10 31.61 4.72
CA VAL A 63 -24.43 31.81 5.30
C VAL A 63 -25.29 32.73 4.43
N GLU A 64 -24.73 33.82 3.91
CA GLU A 64 -25.43 34.74 3.00
C GLU A 64 -25.89 34.05 1.71
N ALA A 65 -25.11 33.07 1.22
CA ALA A 65 -25.53 32.25 0.08
C ALA A 65 -26.59 31.18 0.44
N GLY A 66 -26.94 31.04 1.72
CA GLY A 66 -27.93 30.10 2.24
C GLY A 66 -27.34 28.81 2.82
N GLY A 67 -26.02 28.69 2.96
CA GLY A 67 -25.37 27.51 3.55
C GLY A 67 -25.61 27.37 5.04
N ASN A 68 -25.67 26.13 5.53
CA ASN A 68 -25.82 25.85 6.96
C ASN A 68 -24.98 24.67 7.47
N PHE A 69 -24.35 23.87 6.62
CA PHE A 69 -23.61 22.69 7.05
C PHE A 69 -22.10 22.94 7.06
N ILE A 70 -21.49 22.91 8.25
CA ILE A 70 -20.07 23.21 8.47
C ILE A 70 -19.38 22.01 9.11
N ASP A 71 -18.22 21.65 8.57
CA ASP A 71 -17.37 20.56 9.05
C ASP A 71 -16.05 21.10 9.62
N CYS A 72 -15.72 20.64 10.83
CA CYS A 72 -14.48 20.93 11.54
C CYS A 72 -13.87 19.65 12.14
N ALA A 73 -12.75 19.75 12.84
CA ALA A 73 -12.17 18.66 13.63
C ALA A 73 -11.30 19.24 14.75
N ASN A 74 -11.17 18.48 15.85
CA ASN A 74 -10.37 18.86 17.01
C ASN A 74 -8.89 19.15 16.69
N VAL A 75 -8.34 18.48 15.67
CA VAL A 75 -6.94 18.61 15.23
C VAL A 75 -6.70 19.71 14.22
N TYR A 76 -7.72 20.24 13.54
CA TYR A 76 -7.50 21.18 12.44
C TYR A 76 -6.78 22.45 12.89
N GLN A 77 -5.63 22.74 12.26
CA GLN A 77 -4.76 23.87 12.60
C GLN A 77 -4.42 23.87 14.11
N ASP A 78 -4.06 22.70 14.65
CA ASP A 78 -3.77 22.47 16.07
C ASP A 78 -4.92 22.94 17.01
N GLY A 79 -6.16 22.78 16.53
CA GLY A 79 -7.38 23.16 17.26
C GLY A 79 -7.79 24.63 17.10
N GLN A 80 -7.06 25.43 16.32
CA GLN A 80 -7.45 26.82 16.04
C GLN A 80 -8.76 26.91 15.26
N SER A 81 -9.02 25.95 14.36
CA SER A 81 -10.22 25.98 13.49
C SER A 81 -11.52 25.99 14.31
N GLU A 82 -11.62 25.13 15.34
CA GLU A 82 -12.78 25.11 16.25
C GLU A 82 -12.91 26.42 17.05
N THR A 83 -11.79 27.02 17.46
CA THR A 83 -11.79 28.29 18.20
C THR A 83 -12.29 29.44 17.33
N ILE A 84 -11.84 29.50 16.07
CA ILE A 84 -12.28 30.50 15.09
C ILE A 84 -13.79 30.35 14.84
N LEU A 85 -14.25 29.11 14.65
CA LEU A 85 -15.66 28.83 14.38
C LEU A 85 -16.56 29.17 15.59
N GLY A 86 -16.12 28.86 16.82
CA GLY A 86 -16.81 29.22 18.05
C GLY A 86 -16.96 30.73 18.23
N LYS A 87 -15.87 31.48 18.05
CA LYS A 87 -15.89 32.95 18.08
C LYS A 87 -16.82 33.53 17.02
N TRP A 88 -16.77 33.00 15.78
CA TRP A 88 -17.62 33.46 14.69
C TRP A 88 -19.10 33.26 15.03
N MET A 89 -19.50 32.03 15.44
CA MET A 89 -20.88 31.73 15.80
C MET A 89 -21.37 32.60 16.96
N ALA A 90 -20.54 32.77 18.00
CA ALA A 90 -20.87 33.64 19.13
C ALA A 90 -21.02 35.12 18.71
N SER A 91 -20.20 35.59 17.77
CA SER A 91 -20.26 36.97 17.28
C SER A 91 -21.45 37.26 16.37
N ARG A 92 -22.01 36.23 15.73
CA ARG A 92 -23.15 36.32 14.81
C ARG A 92 -24.47 35.86 15.43
N ASP A 93 -24.42 35.27 16.62
CA ASP A 93 -25.56 34.69 17.33
C ASP A 93 -26.38 33.72 16.45
N ASN A 94 -25.67 32.83 15.74
CA ASN A 94 -26.26 31.99 14.67
C ASN A 94 -26.08 30.48 14.88
N ARG A 95 -25.62 30.05 16.06
CA ARG A 95 -25.34 28.62 16.36
C ARG A 95 -26.51 27.71 16.01
N ASP A 96 -27.73 28.09 16.37
CA ASP A 96 -28.94 27.28 16.17
C ASP A 96 -29.41 27.21 14.70
N MET A 97 -28.85 28.06 13.84
CA MET A 97 -29.11 28.03 12.40
C MET A 97 -28.14 27.10 11.66
N MET A 98 -27.03 26.74 12.29
CA MET A 98 -25.96 25.94 11.70
C MET A 98 -26.07 24.47 12.10
N VAL A 99 -25.82 23.59 11.13
CA VAL A 99 -25.53 22.18 11.35
C VAL A 99 -24.03 22.05 11.50
N LEU A 100 -23.58 21.88 12.74
CA LEU A 100 -22.17 21.88 13.10
C LEU A 100 -21.66 20.45 13.27
N ALA A 101 -20.66 20.09 12.46
CA ALA A 101 -19.93 18.84 12.60
C ALA A 101 -18.51 19.06 13.15
N THR A 102 -18.09 18.21 14.09
CA THR A 102 -16.68 18.07 14.48
C THR A 102 -16.28 16.60 14.55
N LYS A 103 -15.00 16.33 14.79
CA LYS A 103 -14.42 14.98 14.87
C LYS A 103 -13.50 14.85 16.06
N TYR A 104 -13.48 13.66 16.63
CA TYR A 104 -12.50 13.24 17.63
C TYR A 104 -11.68 12.07 17.06
N THR A 105 -10.42 11.93 17.50
CA THR A 105 -9.47 10.78 17.37
C THR A 105 -8.00 11.24 17.30
N GLY A 106 -7.73 12.49 16.89
CA GLY A 106 -6.34 13.00 16.85
C GLY A 106 -5.93 13.79 18.10
N ASP A 107 -4.69 13.62 18.56
CA ASP A 107 -4.12 14.42 19.65
C ASP A 107 -3.71 15.82 19.14
N TYR A 108 -4.43 16.85 19.55
CA TYR A 108 -4.11 18.25 19.25
C TYR A 108 -3.08 18.86 20.23
N ARG A 109 -2.68 18.12 21.28
CA ARG A 109 -1.85 18.62 22.38
C ARG A 109 -0.38 18.25 22.31
N LEU A 110 0.11 17.39 21.41
CA LEU A 110 1.53 17.24 21.00
C LEU A 110 1.74 16.00 20.11
N PHE A 111 2.74 16.06 19.22
CA PHE A 111 3.35 14.94 18.48
C PHE A 111 3.81 13.80 19.44
N ARG A 112 2.91 12.91 19.87
CA ARG A 112 3.28 11.60 20.43
C ARG A 112 2.79 10.49 19.51
N PRO A 113 3.69 9.72 18.87
CA PRO A 113 3.30 8.72 17.86
C PRO A 113 2.63 7.46 18.42
N TRP A 114 2.20 7.42 19.70
CA TRP A 114 1.78 6.17 20.37
C TRP A 114 0.64 6.32 21.39
N SER A 115 -0.17 7.38 21.36
CA SER A 115 -1.36 7.48 22.21
C SER A 115 -2.61 7.06 21.44
N TRP A 116 -2.77 5.75 21.28
CA TRP A 116 -3.98 5.12 20.74
C TRP A 116 -4.98 4.86 21.88
N GLU A 117 -6.25 4.79 21.53
CA GLU A 117 -7.39 5.28 22.31
C GLU A 117 -7.82 4.36 23.47
N ASP A 118 -7.85 4.91 24.69
CA ASP A 118 -8.58 4.37 25.86
C ASP A 118 -9.89 5.17 26.00
N ARG A 119 -10.94 4.61 26.63
CA ARG A 119 -12.23 5.31 26.95
C ARG A 119 -12.08 6.72 27.52
N GLN A 120 -10.97 7.02 28.20
CA GLN A 120 -10.63 8.34 28.75
C GLN A 120 -10.38 9.42 27.67
N LEU A 121 -10.13 9.02 26.43
CA LEU A 121 -9.75 9.89 25.29
C LEU A 121 -10.91 10.27 24.37
N LEU A 122 -12.14 9.76 24.56
CA LEU A 122 -13.31 10.24 23.81
C LEU A 122 -13.96 11.46 24.50
N TRP A 123 -14.08 11.42 25.83
CA TRP A 123 -14.73 12.47 26.62
C TRP A 123 -13.95 13.79 26.63
N LYS A 124 -12.64 13.74 26.94
CA LYS A 124 -11.83 14.95 27.13
C LYS A 124 -11.69 15.78 25.85
N PRO A 125 -11.42 15.21 24.67
CA PRO A 125 -11.41 15.96 23.43
C PRO A 125 -12.78 16.55 23.11
N GLN A 126 -13.87 15.83 23.38
CA GLN A 126 -15.22 16.35 23.12
C GLN A 126 -15.53 17.58 23.99
N GLU A 127 -15.25 17.55 25.29
CA GLU A 127 -15.42 18.72 26.17
C GLU A 127 -14.58 19.90 25.68
N ALA A 128 -13.31 19.65 25.33
CA ALA A 128 -12.44 20.69 24.83
C ALA A 128 -12.90 21.27 23.48
N SER A 129 -13.49 20.45 22.61
CA SER A 129 -14.11 20.89 21.36
C SER A 129 -15.34 21.76 21.63
N LEU A 130 -16.22 21.36 22.54
CA LEU A 130 -17.39 22.16 22.93
C LEU A 130 -16.99 23.52 23.54
N ASP A 131 -15.97 23.53 24.40
CA ASP A 131 -15.41 24.77 24.97
C ASP A 131 -14.87 25.70 23.88
N LYS A 132 -14.07 25.17 22.93
CA LYS A 132 -13.53 25.95 21.79
C LYS A 132 -14.62 26.45 20.86
N LEU A 133 -15.62 25.62 20.57
CA LEU A 133 -16.77 25.96 19.73
C LEU A 133 -17.78 26.87 20.45
N GLN A 134 -17.58 27.15 21.75
CA GLN A 134 -18.43 27.98 22.58
C GLN A 134 -19.92 27.56 22.54
N THR A 135 -20.16 26.25 22.56
CA THR A 135 -21.52 25.66 22.47
C THR A 135 -21.63 24.44 23.37
N THR A 136 -22.86 24.08 23.74
CA THR A 136 -23.13 22.91 24.60
C THR A 136 -23.34 21.62 23.82
N TYR A 137 -23.51 21.71 22.49
CA TYR A 137 -23.77 20.56 21.64
C TYR A 137 -23.19 20.72 20.23
N VAL A 138 -22.92 19.60 19.57
CA VAL A 138 -22.68 19.52 18.12
C VAL A 138 -23.79 18.72 17.46
N ASP A 139 -24.13 19.07 16.22
CA ASP A 139 -25.16 18.37 15.47
C ASP A 139 -24.65 16.99 15.02
N LEU A 140 -23.39 16.90 14.62
CA LEU A 140 -22.78 15.67 14.13
C LEU A 140 -21.38 15.47 14.73
N LEU A 141 -21.16 14.34 15.38
CA LEU A 141 -19.81 13.94 15.83
C LEU A 141 -19.30 12.80 14.95
N PHE A 142 -18.19 13.02 14.27
CA PHE A 142 -17.50 11.97 13.53
C PHE A 142 -16.44 11.28 14.39
N VAL A 143 -16.39 9.95 14.30
CA VAL A 143 -15.14 9.20 14.53
C VAL A 143 -14.21 9.52 13.37
N HIS A 144 -13.09 10.23 13.60
CA HIS A 144 -12.27 10.77 12.50
C HIS A 144 -11.54 9.67 11.71
N MET A 145 -11.00 8.68 12.43
CA MET A 145 -10.40 7.47 11.87
C MET A 145 -10.69 6.32 12.84
N TRP A 146 -10.86 5.11 12.33
CA TRP A 146 -11.12 3.97 13.21
C TRP A 146 -9.85 3.44 13.86
N ASP A 147 -9.84 3.35 15.19
CA ASP A 147 -8.79 2.68 15.95
C ASP A 147 -9.15 1.19 16.15
N PHE A 148 -8.25 0.30 15.71
CA PHE A 148 -8.39 -1.15 15.90
C PHE A 148 -7.96 -1.64 17.27
N SER A 149 -7.43 -0.76 18.14
CA SER A 149 -7.10 -1.09 19.52
C SER A 149 -8.34 -1.18 20.42
N THR A 150 -9.42 -0.47 20.08
CA THR A 150 -10.68 -0.44 20.84
C THR A 150 -11.76 -1.28 20.14
N SER A 151 -12.58 -1.99 20.93
CA SER A 151 -13.67 -2.81 20.36
C SER A 151 -14.82 -1.95 19.85
N ILE A 152 -15.59 -2.49 18.89
CA ILE A 152 -16.79 -1.82 18.34
C ILE A 152 -17.79 -1.51 19.45
N GLU A 153 -17.99 -2.44 20.37
CA GLU A 153 -18.93 -2.32 21.48
C GLU A 153 -18.57 -1.13 22.37
N GLU A 154 -17.30 -0.99 22.75
CA GLU A 154 -16.85 0.10 23.61
C GLU A 154 -17.01 1.46 22.94
N VAL A 155 -16.67 1.58 21.65
CA VAL A 155 -16.83 2.82 20.88
C VAL A 155 -18.31 3.19 20.78
N MET A 156 -19.17 2.27 20.35
CA MET A 156 -20.60 2.55 20.15
C MET A 156 -21.32 2.84 21.47
N ASP A 157 -20.95 2.18 22.56
CA ASP A 157 -21.48 2.46 23.89
C ASP A 157 -21.11 3.86 24.37
N SER A 158 -19.85 4.26 24.16
CA SER A 158 -19.35 5.57 24.56
C SER A 158 -19.97 6.70 23.75
N LEU A 159 -20.12 6.52 22.43
CA LEU A 159 -20.80 7.47 21.55
C LEU A 159 -22.28 7.61 21.91
N HIS A 160 -22.95 6.51 22.21
CA HIS A 160 -24.36 6.55 22.61
C HIS A 160 -24.57 7.34 23.90
N ILE A 161 -23.65 7.25 24.87
CA ILE A 161 -23.70 8.05 26.11
C ILE A 161 -23.64 9.55 25.79
N LEU A 162 -22.78 9.99 24.85
CA LEU A 162 -22.73 11.40 24.45
C LEU A 162 -24.04 11.89 23.84
N VAL A 163 -24.70 11.04 23.05
CA VAL A 163 -26.01 11.33 22.48
C VAL A 163 -27.08 11.43 23.57
N GLN A 164 -27.08 10.49 24.54
CA GLN A 164 -27.99 10.54 25.68
C GLN A 164 -27.82 11.77 26.56
N GLN A 165 -26.60 12.32 26.62
CA GLN A 165 -26.31 13.58 27.31
C GLN A 165 -26.63 14.83 26.49
N SER A 166 -27.17 14.67 25.27
CA SER A 166 -27.48 15.76 24.35
C SER A 166 -26.29 16.65 23.97
N LYS A 167 -25.07 16.15 24.13
CA LYS A 167 -23.84 16.82 23.66
C LYS A 167 -23.65 16.63 22.15
N VAL A 168 -24.27 15.60 21.60
CA VAL A 168 -24.21 15.21 20.19
C VAL A 168 -25.60 14.80 19.74
N LEU A 169 -26.08 15.29 18.60
CA LEU A 169 -27.39 14.91 18.07
C LEU A 169 -27.33 13.67 17.18
N TYR A 170 -26.35 13.63 16.28
CA TYR A 170 -26.14 12.54 15.32
C TYR A 170 -24.69 12.06 15.32
N LEU A 171 -24.50 10.79 14.94
CA LEU A 171 -23.18 10.18 14.84
C LEU A 171 -22.76 10.04 13.38
N GLY A 172 -21.49 10.29 13.11
CA GLY A 172 -20.84 10.03 11.84
C GLY A 172 -19.58 9.20 12.03
N VAL A 173 -19.08 8.63 10.94
CA VAL A 173 -17.80 7.92 10.91
C VAL A 173 -17.02 8.34 9.67
N SER A 174 -15.71 8.50 9.80
CA SER A 174 -14.83 8.92 8.72
C SER A 174 -13.73 7.89 8.47
N ASP A 175 -13.34 7.74 7.20
CA ASP A 175 -12.19 6.94 6.75
C ASP A 175 -12.06 5.58 7.45
N THR A 176 -13.18 4.84 7.49
CA THR A 176 -13.31 3.58 8.22
C THR A 176 -13.75 2.47 7.26
N PRO A 177 -13.18 1.25 7.31
CA PRO A 177 -13.58 0.19 6.42
C PRO A 177 -15.09 -0.14 6.49
N ALA A 178 -15.71 -0.40 5.34
CA ALA A 178 -17.15 -0.65 5.24
C ALA A 178 -17.65 -1.74 6.20
N TRP A 179 -16.88 -2.82 6.38
CA TRP A 179 -17.25 -3.94 7.25
C TRP A 179 -17.29 -3.55 8.74
N VAL A 180 -16.42 -2.63 9.17
CA VAL A 180 -16.41 -2.13 10.55
C VAL A 180 -17.65 -1.29 10.80
N VAL A 181 -17.97 -0.37 9.88
CA VAL A 181 -19.19 0.45 9.96
C VAL A 181 -20.44 -0.42 9.96
N ALA A 182 -20.47 -1.46 9.11
CA ALA A 182 -21.57 -2.41 9.07
C ALA A 182 -21.74 -3.17 10.38
N ALA A 183 -20.64 -3.65 10.97
CA ALA A 183 -20.65 -4.32 12.26
C ALA A 183 -21.10 -3.36 13.39
N ALA A 184 -20.59 -2.13 13.42
CA ALA A 184 -20.96 -1.10 14.40
C ALA A 184 -22.44 -0.71 14.34
N ASN A 185 -22.97 -0.46 13.14
CA ASN A 185 -24.38 -0.14 12.96
C ASN A 185 -25.29 -1.33 13.28
N THR A 186 -24.86 -2.55 12.99
CA THR A 186 -25.58 -3.77 13.35
C THR A 186 -25.64 -3.94 14.87
N TYR A 187 -24.50 -3.78 15.54
CA TYR A 187 -24.42 -3.81 17.00
C TYR A 187 -25.32 -2.74 17.63
N ALA A 188 -25.26 -1.50 17.13
CA ALA A 188 -26.06 -0.40 17.66
C ALA A 188 -27.57 -0.67 17.52
N ARG A 189 -28.04 -1.10 16.35
CA ARG A 189 -29.45 -1.46 16.13
C ARG A 189 -29.89 -2.63 17.01
N ALA A 190 -29.06 -3.66 17.15
CA ALA A 190 -29.37 -4.84 17.96
C ALA A 190 -29.47 -4.55 19.47
N HIS A 191 -28.78 -3.51 19.95
CA HIS A 191 -28.72 -3.16 21.38
C HIS A 191 -29.42 -1.83 21.72
N GLY A 192 -30.23 -1.29 20.80
CA GLY A 192 -30.98 -0.04 21.03
C GLY A 192 -30.11 1.21 21.20
N LYS A 193 -28.92 1.23 20.61
CA LYS A 193 -27.97 2.35 20.64
C LYS A 193 -28.09 3.19 19.37
N THR A 194 -27.54 4.40 19.41
CA THR A 194 -27.54 5.32 18.27
C THR A 194 -26.58 4.81 17.18
N PRO A 195 -27.04 4.56 15.94
CA PRO A 195 -26.17 4.15 14.84
C PRO A 195 -25.48 5.37 14.18
N PHE A 196 -24.46 5.12 13.36
CA PHE A 196 -23.92 6.12 12.46
C PHE A 196 -24.92 6.48 11.37
N SER A 197 -25.08 7.78 11.13
CA SER A 197 -26.01 8.36 10.16
C SER A 197 -25.33 8.94 8.93
N VAL A 198 -24.02 9.21 9.01
CA VAL A 198 -23.22 9.78 7.92
C VAL A 198 -21.88 9.07 7.85
N TYR A 199 -21.46 8.73 6.64
CA TYR A 199 -20.10 8.30 6.35
C TYR A 199 -19.35 9.43 5.66
N GLN A 200 -18.22 9.85 6.20
CA GLN A 200 -17.32 10.80 5.56
C GLN A 200 -16.10 10.06 4.99
N GLY A 201 -15.70 10.33 3.76
CA GLY A 201 -14.50 9.69 3.24
C GLY A 201 -14.00 10.28 1.93
N ARG A 202 -12.78 9.89 1.57
CA ARG A 202 -12.10 10.42 0.40
C ARG A 202 -12.77 9.93 -0.87
N TRP A 203 -13.29 10.84 -1.69
CA TRP A 203 -13.89 10.47 -2.96
C TRP A 203 -13.81 11.61 -3.96
N ASN A 204 -13.24 11.32 -5.14
CA ASN A 204 -13.26 12.22 -6.28
C ASN A 204 -13.11 11.47 -7.60
N ILE A 205 -13.20 12.19 -8.70
CA ILE A 205 -13.13 11.62 -10.04
C ILE A 205 -11.84 10.82 -10.32
N MET A 206 -10.73 11.13 -9.63
CA MET A 206 -9.45 10.41 -9.77
C MET A 206 -9.32 9.19 -8.85
N ARG A 207 -10.12 9.15 -7.78
CA ARG A 207 -10.06 8.15 -6.72
C ARG A 207 -11.46 7.70 -6.34
N ARG A 208 -11.84 6.54 -6.89
CA ARG A 208 -13.20 6.01 -6.92
C ARG A 208 -13.38 4.71 -6.12
N ASP A 209 -12.34 4.27 -5.41
CA ASP A 209 -12.37 3.13 -4.49
C ASP A 209 -13.54 3.16 -3.49
N PHE A 210 -13.94 4.37 -3.08
CA PHE A 210 -15.17 4.64 -2.32
C PHE A 210 -16.43 3.98 -2.91
N GLU A 211 -16.53 3.88 -4.23
CA GLU A 211 -17.70 3.32 -4.94
C GLU A 211 -17.87 1.82 -4.72
N ARG A 212 -16.81 1.10 -4.35
CA ARG A 212 -16.80 -0.37 -4.23
C ARG A 212 -17.66 -0.88 -3.08
N ASP A 213 -17.33 -0.46 -1.84
CA ASP A 213 -17.95 -1.01 -0.62
C ASP A 213 -18.65 0.05 0.23
N ILE A 214 -18.21 1.32 0.18
CA ILE A 214 -18.76 2.38 1.03
C ILE A 214 -20.15 2.81 0.55
N ILE A 215 -20.33 3.01 -0.76
CA ILE A 215 -21.65 3.38 -1.30
C ILE A 215 -22.71 2.30 -1.02
N PRO A 216 -22.49 1.00 -1.33
CA PRO A 216 -23.45 -0.04 -1.00
C PRO A 216 -23.75 -0.13 0.51
N MET A 217 -22.72 -0.01 1.35
CA MET A 217 -22.89 -0.02 2.81
C MET A 217 -23.75 1.15 3.29
N ALA A 218 -23.45 2.37 2.84
CA ALA A 218 -24.21 3.56 3.23
C ALA A 218 -25.67 3.47 2.77
N GLN A 219 -25.92 2.98 1.55
CA GLN A 219 -27.28 2.75 1.05
C GLN A 219 -28.05 1.74 1.92
N TYR A 220 -27.42 0.62 2.28
CA TYR A 220 -28.04 -0.41 3.12
C TYR A 220 -28.41 0.11 4.51
N PHE A 221 -27.52 0.88 5.14
CA PHE A 221 -27.78 1.44 6.47
C PHE A 221 -28.57 2.77 6.44
N GLY A 222 -28.84 3.33 5.27
CA GLY A 222 -29.60 4.59 5.12
C GLY A 222 -28.78 5.83 5.48
N MET A 223 -27.46 5.76 5.33
CA MET A 223 -26.51 6.82 5.71
C MET A 223 -26.34 7.86 4.59
N ALA A 224 -25.98 9.08 4.97
CA ALA A 224 -25.47 10.08 4.03
C ALA A 224 -24.00 9.82 3.70
N LEU A 225 -23.54 10.36 2.58
CA LEU A 225 -22.15 10.29 2.13
C LEU A 225 -21.58 11.70 2.08
N CYS A 226 -20.58 11.98 2.91
CA CYS A 226 -19.84 13.23 2.89
C CYS A 226 -18.48 13.03 2.21
N ALA A 227 -18.33 13.55 0.99
CA ALA A 227 -17.13 13.32 0.18
C ALA A 227 -16.08 14.40 0.46
N TRP A 228 -15.02 14.05 1.19
CA TRP A 228 -13.85 14.94 1.33
C TRP A 228 -12.87 14.72 0.18
N ASP A 229 -12.03 15.72 -0.08
CA ASP A 229 -11.14 15.76 -1.25
C ASP A 229 -11.87 15.72 -2.60
N ALA A 230 -13.09 16.25 -2.65
CA ALA A 230 -13.95 16.22 -3.85
C ALA A 230 -13.29 16.84 -5.11
N LEU A 231 -12.35 17.76 -4.92
CA LEU A 231 -11.57 18.42 -5.99
C LEU A 231 -10.14 17.86 -6.16
N GLY A 232 -9.82 16.71 -5.57
CA GLY A 232 -8.50 16.07 -5.69
C GLY A 232 -7.35 16.96 -5.25
N GLY A 233 -7.47 17.59 -4.08
CA GLY A 233 -6.45 18.45 -3.49
C GLY A 233 -6.28 19.78 -4.22
N GLY A 234 -7.22 20.14 -5.09
CA GLY A 234 -7.10 21.30 -5.99
C GLY A 234 -6.07 21.09 -7.09
N ARG A 235 -5.76 19.83 -7.42
CA ARG A 235 -4.77 19.44 -8.42
C ARG A 235 -5.33 19.43 -9.83
N LEU A 236 -6.64 19.23 -10.00
CA LEU A 236 -7.31 19.33 -11.29
C LEU A 236 -7.43 20.82 -11.68
N GLN A 237 -6.50 21.27 -12.52
CA GLN A 237 -6.43 22.63 -13.05
C GLN A 237 -6.30 22.64 -14.58
N THR A 238 -6.89 23.65 -15.23
CA THR A 238 -6.69 23.88 -16.67
C THR A 238 -5.32 24.50 -16.95
N LYS A 239 -4.88 24.49 -18.22
CA LYS A 239 -3.59 25.11 -18.61
C LYS A 239 -3.52 26.59 -18.21
N LYS A 240 -4.61 27.34 -18.42
CA LYS A 240 -4.75 28.74 -18.01
C LYS A 240 -4.62 28.92 -16.49
N GLN A 241 -5.21 28.03 -15.70
CA GLN A 241 -5.10 28.05 -14.24
C GLN A 241 -3.67 27.77 -13.76
N LEU A 242 -2.97 26.81 -14.39
CA LEU A 242 -1.57 26.51 -14.07
C LEU A 242 -0.64 27.68 -14.38
N GLU A 243 -0.84 28.37 -15.50
CA GLU A 243 -0.07 29.55 -15.86
C GLU A 243 -0.29 30.70 -14.88
N ALA A 244 -1.56 31.00 -14.55
CA ALA A 244 -1.89 32.00 -13.54
C ALA A 244 -1.27 31.67 -12.17
N ARG A 245 -1.28 30.38 -11.79
CA ARG A 245 -0.67 29.90 -10.54
C ARG A 245 0.84 30.10 -10.52
N LYS A 246 1.53 29.79 -11.62
CA LYS A 246 2.97 30.05 -11.79
C LYS A 246 3.29 31.54 -11.70
N GLN A 247 2.48 32.39 -12.33
CA GLN A 247 2.63 33.85 -12.26
C GLN A 247 2.43 34.41 -10.85
N ALA A 248 1.52 33.82 -10.07
CA ALA A 248 1.26 34.18 -8.68
C ALA A 248 2.30 33.60 -7.69
N GLY A 249 3.24 32.76 -8.15
CA GLY A 249 4.21 32.10 -7.28
C GLY A 249 3.60 31.06 -6.33
N GLU A 250 2.39 30.56 -6.62
CA GLU A 250 1.70 29.59 -5.75
C GLU A 250 2.10 28.14 -6.08
N GLY A 251 2.68 27.40 -5.13
CA GLY A 251 2.98 25.96 -5.29
C GLY A 251 1.76 25.06 -5.06
N PHE A 252 1.81 23.80 -5.52
CA PHE A 252 0.89 22.75 -5.04
C PHE A 252 1.20 22.37 -3.59
N ARG A 253 0.26 21.71 -2.90
CA ARG A 253 0.51 21.18 -1.55
C ARG A 253 1.67 20.18 -1.61
N ALA A 254 2.73 20.42 -0.85
CA ALA A 254 3.98 19.66 -0.91
C ALA A 254 3.79 18.14 -0.74
N ILE A 255 2.83 17.74 0.10
CA ILE A 255 2.48 16.34 0.37
C ILE A 255 2.00 15.54 -0.86
N PHE A 256 1.59 16.21 -1.95
CA PHE A 256 1.10 15.57 -3.17
C PHE A 256 2.03 15.77 -4.38
N GLY A 257 3.24 16.28 -4.17
CA GLY A 257 4.23 16.52 -5.23
C GLY A 257 4.06 17.86 -5.97
N PRO A 258 5.11 18.30 -6.67
CA PRO A 258 5.24 19.67 -7.18
C PRO A 258 4.46 19.98 -8.45
N GLU A 259 4.06 18.97 -9.24
CA GLU A 259 3.41 19.13 -10.55
C GLU A 259 2.26 18.15 -10.72
N GLN A 260 1.34 18.44 -11.65
CA GLN A 260 0.29 17.49 -12.04
C GLN A 260 0.88 16.23 -12.67
N THR A 261 0.32 15.08 -12.32
CA THR A 261 0.59 13.81 -13.01
C THR A 261 -0.08 13.79 -14.38
N GLU A 262 0.35 12.86 -15.24
CA GLU A 262 -0.23 12.72 -16.57
C GLU A 262 -1.73 12.38 -16.53
N ASP A 263 -2.17 11.57 -15.56
CA ASP A 263 -3.59 11.25 -15.40
C ASP A 263 -4.40 12.47 -14.93
N GLU A 264 -3.85 13.30 -14.04
CA GLU A 264 -4.48 14.55 -13.62
C GLU A 264 -4.62 15.54 -14.78
N ARG A 265 -3.61 15.61 -15.65
CA ARG A 265 -3.66 16.45 -16.86
C ARG A 265 -4.75 15.97 -17.82
N LYS A 266 -4.81 14.66 -18.11
CA LYS A 266 -5.86 14.06 -18.96
C LYS A 266 -7.25 14.31 -18.38
N MET A 267 -7.41 14.16 -17.07
CA MET A 267 -8.68 14.42 -16.40
C MET A 267 -9.08 15.90 -16.43
N SER A 268 -8.13 16.82 -16.23
CA SER A 268 -8.36 18.25 -16.41
C SER A 268 -8.87 18.58 -17.83
N GLU A 269 -8.25 18.01 -18.87
CA GLU A 269 -8.65 18.22 -20.27
C GLU A 269 -10.05 17.63 -20.54
N ALA A 270 -10.37 16.47 -19.96
CA ALA A 270 -11.70 15.86 -20.08
C ALA A 270 -12.79 16.69 -19.37
N LEU A 271 -12.50 17.19 -18.17
CA LEU A 271 -13.40 18.07 -17.43
C LEU A 271 -13.62 19.40 -18.16
N GLU A 272 -12.58 19.95 -18.80
CA GLU A 272 -12.68 21.19 -19.60
C GLU A 272 -13.59 21.01 -20.81
N LYS A 273 -13.54 19.85 -21.47
CA LYS A 273 -14.48 19.50 -22.54
C LYS A 273 -15.93 19.52 -22.04
N VAL A 274 -16.22 18.82 -20.95
CA VAL A 274 -17.58 18.76 -20.37
C VAL A 274 -18.04 20.13 -19.86
N ALA A 275 -17.13 20.91 -19.26
CA ALA A 275 -17.40 22.27 -18.81
C ALA A 275 -17.87 23.17 -19.97
N THR A 276 -17.20 23.07 -21.12
CA THR A 276 -17.55 23.81 -22.34
C THR A 276 -18.96 23.43 -22.84
N GLU A 277 -19.34 22.16 -22.79
CA GLU A 277 -20.69 21.68 -23.17
C GLU A 277 -21.79 22.27 -22.27
N HIS A 278 -21.47 22.57 -21.01
CA HIS A 278 -22.37 23.22 -20.05
C HIS A 278 -22.24 24.76 -20.01
N GLY A 279 -21.43 25.35 -20.89
CA GLY A 279 -21.23 26.80 -20.96
C GLY A 279 -20.49 27.40 -19.75
N THR A 280 -19.69 26.60 -19.04
CA THR A 280 -18.87 27.06 -17.90
C THR A 280 -17.37 26.90 -18.20
N GLU A 281 -16.55 27.84 -17.71
CA GLU A 281 -15.08 27.73 -17.76
C GLU A 281 -14.51 27.00 -16.54
N SER A 282 -15.32 26.74 -15.50
CA SER A 282 -14.86 26.13 -14.26
C SER A 282 -14.99 24.61 -14.30
N ILE A 283 -13.85 23.93 -14.44
CA ILE A 283 -13.76 22.47 -14.33
C ILE A 283 -14.08 21.98 -12.91
N GLN A 284 -13.89 22.83 -11.89
CA GLN A 284 -14.19 22.52 -10.51
C GLN A 284 -15.70 22.37 -10.30
N GLN A 285 -16.51 23.18 -10.98
CA GLN A 285 -17.97 23.04 -10.95
C GLN A 285 -18.42 21.67 -11.48
N VAL A 286 -17.85 21.23 -12.60
CA VAL A 286 -18.16 19.92 -13.21
C VAL A 286 -17.73 18.77 -12.30
N ALA A 287 -16.55 18.86 -11.68
CA ALA A 287 -16.05 17.83 -10.76
C ALA A 287 -16.94 17.66 -9.52
N LEU A 288 -17.43 18.77 -8.95
CA LEU A 288 -18.40 18.73 -7.83
C LEU A 288 -19.76 18.20 -8.26
N ALA A 289 -20.24 18.60 -9.44
CA ALA A 289 -21.49 18.10 -10.01
C ALA A 289 -21.44 16.59 -10.25
N TYR A 290 -20.32 16.08 -10.78
CA TYR A 290 -20.05 14.65 -10.96
C TYR A 290 -20.27 13.89 -9.65
N ILE A 291 -19.54 14.23 -8.58
CA ILE A 291 -19.63 13.51 -7.30
C ILE A 291 -21.05 13.58 -6.71
N SER A 292 -21.67 14.77 -6.76
CA SER A 292 -23.01 15.00 -6.22
C SER A 292 -24.09 14.14 -6.88
N GLN A 293 -23.89 13.75 -8.15
CA GLN A 293 -24.88 13.04 -8.96
C GLN A 293 -24.63 11.53 -9.05
N LYS A 294 -23.46 11.06 -8.58
CA LYS A 294 -23.10 9.64 -8.64
C LYS A 294 -24.03 8.71 -7.88
N THR A 295 -24.60 9.17 -6.76
CA THR A 295 -25.59 8.41 -5.98
C THR A 295 -26.44 9.34 -5.13
N ARG A 296 -27.41 8.78 -4.40
CA ARG A 296 -28.29 9.56 -3.51
C ARG A 296 -27.57 9.96 -2.23
N ASN A 297 -28.01 11.05 -1.60
CA ASN A 297 -27.52 11.56 -0.31
C ASN A 297 -26.01 11.84 -0.26
N VAL A 298 -25.43 12.28 -1.37
CA VAL A 298 -24.04 12.75 -1.43
C VAL A 298 -23.98 14.24 -1.13
N ILE A 299 -23.08 14.62 -0.22
CA ILE A 299 -22.79 15.99 0.18
C ILE A 299 -21.28 16.20 0.01
N PRO A 300 -20.83 16.85 -1.06
CA PRO A 300 -19.43 17.22 -1.21
C PRO A 300 -18.98 18.17 -0.09
N LEU A 301 -17.85 17.86 0.52
CA LEU A 301 -17.17 18.73 1.47
C LEU A 301 -16.19 19.61 0.70
N ILE A 302 -16.47 20.91 0.69
CA ILE A 302 -15.69 21.91 -0.04
C ILE A 302 -14.72 22.63 0.91
N GLY A 303 -13.47 22.76 0.50
CA GLY A 303 -12.47 23.58 1.19
C GLY A 303 -12.09 24.77 0.31
N VAL A 304 -12.18 25.98 0.85
CA VAL A 304 -11.93 27.23 0.12
C VAL A 304 -11.03 28.16 0.92
N ARG A 305 -10.25 28.98 0.21
CA ARG A 305 -9.40 30.03 0.83
C ARG A 305 -9.90 31.45 0.53
N LYS A 306 -10.74 31.58 -0.50
CA LYS A 306 -11.23 32.85 -1.02
C LYS A 306 -12.73 32.74 -1.27
N VAL A 307 -13.45 33.86 -1.11
CA VAL A 307 -14.91 33.90 -1.28
C VAL A 307 -15.31 33.58 -2.73
N GLU A 308 -14.49 33.94 -3.70
CA GLU A 308 -14.75 33.67 -5.12
C GLU A 308 -14.75 32.17 -5.42
N GLN A 309 -13.90 31.39 -4.73
CA GLN A 309 -13.89 29.93 -4.85
C GLN A 309 -15.17 29.31 -4.29
N LEU A 310 -15.69 29.87 -3.20
CA LEU A 310 -16.95 29.44 -2.61
C LEU A 310 -18.12 29.70 -3.58
N GLN A 311 -18.21 30.91 -4.10
CA GLN A 311 -19.23 31.30 -5.07
C GLN A 311 -19.16 30.45 -6.34
N ASP A 312 -17.95 30.13 -6.80
CA ASP A 312 -17.76 29.23 -7.95
C ASP A 312 -18.24 27.81 -7.64
N ASN A 313 -17.87 27.25 -6.48
CA ASN A 313 -18.33 25.93 -6.06
C ASN A 313 -19.85 25.83 -5.94
N ILE A 314 -20.53 26.88 -5.47
CA ILE A 314 -22.01 26.91 -5.36
C ILE A 314 -22.69 26.74 -6.73
N LYS A 315 -22.12 27.29 -7.80
CA LYS A 315 -22.67 27.17 -9.16
C LYS A 315 -22.69 25.73 -9.67
N SER A 316 -21.88 24.83 -9.10
CA SER A 316 -21.92 23.40 -9.42
C SER A 316 -23.29 22.76 -9.19
N LEU A 317 -24.09 23.30 -8.27
CA LEU A 317 -25.40 22.79 -7.90
C LEU A 317 -26.44 22.93 -9.03
N SER A 318 -26.21 23.84 -9.98
CA SER A 318 -27.10 24.04 -11.13
C SER A 318 -26.74 23.14 -12.32
N ILE A 319 -25.57 22.51 -12.33
CA ILE A 319 -25.10 21.66 -13.43
C ILE A 319 -25.72 20.27 -13.31
N HIS A 320 -26.27 19.76 -14.41
CA HIS A 320 -26.81 18.40 -14.49
C HIS A 320 -26.06 17.63 -15.58
N LEU A 321 -25.23 16.66 -15.19
CA LEU A 321 -24.43 15.88 -16.13
C LEU A 321 -25.29 14.78 -16.77
N THR A 322 -25.05 14.52 -18.05
CA THR A 322 -25.69 13.39 -18.73
C THR A 322 -24.95 12.08 -18.39
N ASP A 323 -25.64 10.95 -18.52
CA ASP A 323 -25.03 9.62 -18.34
C ASP A 323 -23.82 9.41 -19.28
N GLU A 324 -23.87 9.99 -20.48
CA GLU A 324 -22.80 9.96 -21.47
C GLU A 324 -21.57 10.74 -21.01
N GLN A 325 -21.77 11.92 -20.43
CA GLN A 325 -20.70 12.73 -19.85
C GLN A 325 -20.06 12.04 -18.65
N ILE A 326 -20.87 11.42 -17.77
CA ILE A 326 -20.36 10.63 -16.64
C ILE A 326 -19.51 9.46 -17.14
N LYS A 327 -20.01 8.67 -18.09
CA LYS A 327 -19.25 7.56 -18.68
C LYS A 327 -17.96 8.02 -19.37
N PHE A 328 -18.01 9.16 -20.06
CA PHE A 328 -16.83 9.76 -20.69
C PHE A 328 -15.76 10.12 -19.65
N LEU A 329 -16.14 10.84 -18.59
CA LEU A 329 -15.25 11.22 -17.50
C LEU A 329 -14.62 9.99 -16.82
N GLU A 330 -15.41 8.95 -16.60
CA GLU A 330 -14.94 7.69 -16.01
C GLU A 330 -14.02 6.88 -16.92
N SER A 331 -14.12 7.07 -18.24
CA SER A 331 -13.25 6.36 -19.21
C SER A 331 -11.81 6.88 -19.25
N VAL A 332 -11.55 8.07 -18.67
CA VAL A 332 -10.23 8.72 -18.69
C VAL A 332 -9.21 7.96 -17.85
N LYS A 333 -9.66 7.37 -16.73
CA LYS A 333 -8.82 6.59 -15.82
C LYS A 333 -9.56 5.32 -15.44
N GLU A 334 -8.88 4.18 -15.63
CA GLU A 334 -9.41 2.89 -15.26
C GLU A 334 -9.75 2.83 -13.76
N PHE A 335 -10.84 2.16 -13.43
CA PHE A 335 -11.28 1.99 -12.05
C PHE A 335 -10.30 1.11 -11.29
N ASP A 336 -9.62 1.70 -10.31
CA ASP A 336 -8.77 0.96 -9.38
C ASP A 336 -9.60 0.54 -8.15
N PRO A 337 -9.87 -0.76 -7.96
CA PRO A 337 -10.62 -1.24 -6.81
C PRO A 337 -9.80 -1.23 -5.51
N ALA A 338 -8.52 -0.86 -5.50
CA ALA A 338 -7.70 -0.85 -4.28
C ALA A 338 -8.32 0.04 -3.18
N CYS A 339 -8.51 -0.53 -1.97
CA CYS A 339 -9.32 0.08 -0.91
C CYS A 339 -8.61 1.25 -0.20
N PHE A 340 -9.29 2.39 -0.07
CA PHE A 340 -9.09 3.34 1.02
C PHE A 340 -10.18 3.17 2.10
N PRO A 341 -9.93 3.42 3.39
CA PRO A 341 -8.63 3.75 4.00
C PRO A 341 -7.66 2.62 3.72
N SER A 342 -6.44 2.97 3.31
CA SER A 342 -5.33 2.03 3.43
C SER A 342 -5.20 1.82 4.94
N ILE A 343 -5.94 0.87 5.50
CA ILE A 343 -5.53 0.25 6.74
C ILE A 343 -4.06 -0.04 6.43
N SER A 344 -3.15 0.54 7.19
CA SER A 344 -1.82 -0.04 7.33
C SER A 344 -2.03 -1.38 8.04
N VAL A 345 -2.75 -2.30 7.39
CA VAL A 345 -2.38 -3.70 7.47
C VAL A 345 -0.95 -3.58 7.01
N GLU A 346 0.00 -3.81 7.91
CA GLU A 346 1.30 -4.26 7.43
C GLU A 346 0.97 -5.23 6.31
N PRO A 347 1.42 -4.97 5.07
CA PRO A 347 1.06 -5.83 3.96
C PRO A 347 1.32 -7.24 4.46
N ILE A 348 0.28 -8.09 4.50
CA ILE A 348 0.43 -9.49 4.93
C ILE A 348 1.68 -9.93 4.21
N PRO A 349 2.79 -10.22 4.93
CA PRO A 349 4.10 -10.26 4.30
C PRO A 349 3.96 -11.22 3.14
N ALA A 350 4.15 -10.71 1.91
CA ALA A 350 3.93 -11.47 0.70
C ALA A 350 4.56 -12.84 0.92
N ILE A 351 3.75 -13.90 0.90
CA ILE A 351 4.20 -15.22 1.36
C ILE A 351 5.38 -15.59 0.49
N MET A 352 6.59 -15.49 1.05
CA MET A 352 7.84 -15.78 0.37
C MET A 352 8.26 -17.17 0.80
N HIS A 353 7.92 -18.13 -0.05
CA HIS A 353 8.20 -19.53 0.11
C HIS A 353 9.36 -19.94 -0.82
N LEU A 354 10.51 -20.29 -0.23
CA LEU A 354 11.67 -20.77 -0.98
C LEU A 354 11.93 -22.26 -0.77
N ILE A 355 12.41 -22.91 -1.82
CA ILE A 355 12.84 -24.31 -1.80
C ILE A 355 14.37 -24.37 -1.77
N LEU A 356 14.94 -25.29 -1.00
CA LEU A 356 16.38 -25.54 -0.96
C LEU A 356 16.68 -27.03 -1.18
N THR A 357 17.63 -27.34 -2.05
CA THR A 357 18.22 -28.68 -2.18
C THR A 357 19.69 -28.67 -1.77
N GLY A 358 20.21 -29.81 -1.31
CA GLY A 358 21.62 -29.93 -0.93
C GLY A 358 22.00 -29.17 0.36
N ALA A 359 21.04 -28.95 1.27
CA ALA A 359 21.21 -28.15 2.49
C ALA A 359 22.32 -28.63 3.44
N THR A 360 22.81 -29.87 3.32
CA THR A 360 23.93 -30.41 4.11
C THR A 360 25.29 -30.27 3.40
N GLY A 361 25.33 -29.68 2.21
CA GLY A 361 26.55 -29.40 1.46
C GLY A 361 27.16 -28.05 1.86
N LEU A 362 28.38 -27.76 1.39
CA LEU A 362 29.09 -26.52 1.70
C LEU A 362 28.30 -25.27 1.30
N VAL A 363 27.86 -25.19 0.03
CA VAL A 363 27.05 -24.05 -0.45
C VAL A 363 25.64 -24.10 0.12
N GLY A 364 25.01 -25.28 0.17
CA GLY A 364 23.63 -25.42 0.65
C GLY A 364 23.46 -25.05 2.13
N SER A 365 24.43 -25.37 3.00
CA SER A 365 24.40 -24.96 4.41
C SER A 365 24.46 -23.43 4.54
N SER A 366 25.23 -22.78 3.66
CA SER A 366 25.32 -21.33 3.62
C SER A 366 24.05 -20.65 3.13
N VAL A 367 23.35 -21.27 2.19
CA VAL A 367 22.04 -20.79 1.71
C VAL A 367 20.99 -20.98 2.79
N LEU A 368 21.00 -22.13 3.47
CA LEU A 368 20.08 -22.38 4.58
C LEU A 368 20.25 -21.36 5.71
N ASP A 369 21.48 -21.11 6.16
CA ASP A 369 21.75 -20.08 7.17
C ASP A 369 21.23 -18.69 6.74
N ALA A 370 21.43 -18.32 5.47
CA ALA A 370 20.92 -17.07 4.93
C ALA A 370 19.38 -17.03 4.86
N MET A 371 18.72 -18.14 4.49
CA MET A 371 17.27 -18.24 4.48
C MET A 371 16.68 -18.09 5.90
N LEU A 372 17.29 -18.73 6.89
CA LEU A 372 16.89 -18.64 8.29
C LEU A 372 17.06 -17.21 8.85
N LYS A 373 18.11 -16.49 8.43
CA LYS A 373 18.33 -15.09 8.85
C LYS A 373 17.44 -14.07 8.13
N THR A 374 16.84 -14.44 6.99
CA THR A 374 16.04 -13.52 6.18
C THR A 374 14.59 -13.51 6.68
N LYS A 375 14.17 -12.38 7.26
CA LYS A 375 12.81 -12.22 7.81
C LYS A 375 11.71 -12.18 6.75
N GLU A 376 12.05 -11.75 5.53
CA GLU A 376 11.13 -11.71 4.39
C GLU A 376 10.65 -13.10 4.00
N ILE A 377 11.42 -14.17 4.27
CA ILE A 377 11.04 -15.55 3.97
C ILE A 377 10.11 -16.07 5.07
N THR A 378 8.88 -16.42 4.67
CA THR A 378 7.82 -16.89 5.57
C THR A 378 7.70 -18.42 5.59
N LYS A 379 8.19 -19.12 4.57
CA LYS A 379 8.22 -20.59 4.50
C LYS A 379 9.47 -21.09 3.78
N ILE A 380 10.12 -22.12 4.32
CA ILE A 380 11.28 -22.77 3.70
C ILE A 380 10.96 -24.26 3.53
N SER A 381 11.11 -24.81 2.32
CA SER A 381 10.99 -26.25 2.07
C SER A 381 12.32 -26.83 1.66
N ILE A 382 12.84 -27.76 2.46
CA ILE A 382 14.16 -28.34 2.27
C ILE A 382 13.99 -29.76 1.73
N LEU A 383 14.31 -29.98 0.46
CA LEU A 383 14.34 -31.31 -0.13
C LEU A 383 15.69 -31.95 0.18
N SER A 384 15.68 -32.97 1.03
CA SER A 384 16.90 -33.64 1.48
C SER A 384 16.73 -35.15 1.53
N ARG A 385 17.81 -35.89 1.28
CA ARG A 385 17.85 -37.35 1.45
C ARG A 385 17.96 -37.76 2.92
N ARG A 386 18.29 -36.82 3.81
CA ARG A 386 18.61 -37.02 5.23
C ARG A 386 18.05 -35.86 6.07
N PRO A 387 17.87 -36.03 7.39
CA PRO A 387 17.55 -34.93 8.28
C PRO A 387 18.58 -33.79 8.19
N VAL A 388 18.15 -32.56 8.44
CA VAL A 388 18.99 -31.35 8.34
C VAL A 388 18.99 -30.65 9.70
N PRO A 389 19.97 -30.93 10.58
CA PRO A 389 20.00 -30.38 11.94
C PRO A 389 19.97 -28.85 12.00
N LEU A 390 20.61 -28.18 11.03
CA LEU A 390 20.64 -26.71 10.94
C LEU A 390 19.24 -26.07 10.82
N ALA A 391 18.22 -26.83 10.41
CA ALA A 391 16.85 -26.35 10.26
C ALA A 391 15.92 -26.74 11.43
N ALA A 392 16.41 -27.47 12.45
CA ALA A 392 15.55 -28.11 13.45
C ALA A 392 14.79 -27.12 14.34
N ASP A 393 15.37 -25.95 14.59
CA ASP A 393 14.85 -24.98 15.58
C ASP A 393 14.02 -23.84 14.94
N ASP A 394 13.84 -23.82 13.61
CA ASP A 394 13.08 -22.76 12.92
C ASP A 394 11.71 -23.26 12.45
N PRO A 395 10.59 -22.70 12.94
CA PRO A 395 9.24 -23.14 12.60
C PRO A 395 8.87 -22.91 11.13
N ARG A 396 9.61 -22.07 10.40
CA ARG A 396 9.40 -21.83 8.97
C ARG A 396 10.04 -22.92 8.11
N ALA A 397 10.99 -23.67 8.66
CA ALA A 397 11.78 -24.66 7.93
C ALA A 397 11.15 -26.05 7.96
N ASN A 398 10.77 -26.53 6.79
CA ASN A 398 10.12 -27.83 6.60
C ASN A 398 11.06 -28.77 5.86
N VAL A 399 11.66 -29.73 6.57
CA VAL A 399 12.53 -30.75 5.97
C VAL A 399 11.67 -31.86 5.40
N ILE A 400 11.69 -32.01 4.08
CA ILE A 400 10.97 -33.07 3.37
C ILE A 400 11.98 -34.11 2.91
N ILE A 401 11.84 -35.33 3.44
CA ILE A 401 12.73 -36.43 3.08
C ILE A 401 12.36 -36.94 1.69
N HIS A 402 13.21 -36.65 0.73
CA HIS A 402 13.04 -37.00 -0.67
C HIS A 402 14.32 -37.69 -1.17
N ARG A 403 14.21 -38.97 -1.51
CA ARG A 403 15.37 -39.83 -1.82
C ARG A 403 15.71 -39.88 -3.31
N ASP A 404 14.69 -39.86 -4.17
CA ASP A 404 14.82 -39.94 -5.62
C ASP A 404 14.48 -38.60 -6.27
N PHE A 405 15.49 -37.82 -6.65
CA PHE A 405 15.31 -36.53 -7.32
C PHE A 405 15.04 -36.66 -8.83
N GLY A 406 14.90 -37.89 -9.36
CA GLY A 406 14.48 -38.15 -10.73
C GLY A 406 12.96 -38.10 -10.92
N THR A 407 12.19 -38.25 -9.84
CA THR A 407 10.72 -38.30 -9.88
C THR A 407 10.11 -37.41 -8.79
N TYR A 408 8.96 -36.78 -9.06
CA TYR A 408 8.29 -35.88 -8.12
C TYR A 408 6.82 -36.24 -8.02
N GLU A 409 6.46 -36.97 -6.95
CA GLU A 409 5.09 -37.41 -6.71
C GLU A 409 4.14 -36.22 -6.46
N PRO A 410 2.85 -36.31 -6.84
CA PRO A 410 1.88 -35.23 -6.62
C PRO A 410 1.76 -34.78 -5.16
N GLU A 411 1.90 -35.70 -4.20
CA GLU A 411 1.89 -35.37 -2.77
C GLU A 411 3.05 -34.46 -2.37
N LEU A 412 4.23 -34.67 -2.96
CA LEU A 412 5.39 -33.82 -2.74
C LEU A 412 5.16 -32.44 -3.34
N LEU A 413 4.65 -32.37 -4.57
CA LEU A 413 4.37 -31.10 -5.24
C LEU A 413 3.33 -30.27 -4.48
N ASN A 414 2.30 -30.91 -3.92
CA ASN A 414 1.31 -30.23 -3.09
C ASN A 414 1.94 -29.59 -1.83
N LYS A 415 2.96 -30.21 -1.21
CA LYS A 415 3.70 -29.62 -0.08
C LYS A 415 4.54 -28.41 -0.50
N LEU A 416 4.96 -28.36 -1.76
CA LEU A 416 5.74 -27.30 -2.39
C LEU A 416 4.88 -26.21 -3.06
N GLN A 417 3.55 -26.36 -3.05
CA GLN A 417 2.62 -25.40 -3.63
C GLN A 417 2.82 -24.00 -3.03
N GLY A 418 2.82 -22.98 -3.89
CA GLY A 418 3.01 -21.59 -3.49
C GLY A 418 4.48 -21.14 -3.38
N ALA A 419 5.44 -21.99 -3.72
CA ALA A 419 6.85 -21.61 -3.77
C ALA A 419 7.12 -20.54 -4.85
N ASN A 420 7.93 -19.54 -4.49
CA ASN A 420 8.34 -18.44 -5.38
C ASN A 420 9.67 -18.73 -6.10
N GLY A 421 10.48 -19.62 -5.55
CA GLY A 421 11.76 -19.97 -6.15
C GLY A 421 12.45 -21.14 -5.44
N VAL A 422 13.54 -21.59 -6.06
CA VAL A 422 14.38 -22.67 -5.55
C VAL A 422 15.86 -22.32 -5.72
N VAL A 423 16.65 -22.63 -4.69
CA VAL A 423 18.10 -22.69 -4.80
C VAL A 423 18.51 -24.16 -4.91
N TRP A 424 18.99 -24.55 -6.08
CA TRP A 424 19.48 -25.88 -6.37
C TRP A 424 20.98 -25.98 -6.08
N ALA A 425 21.30 -26.34 -4.83
CA ALA A 425 22.68 -26.50 -4.35
C ALA A 425 23.07 -27.97 -4.15
N LEU A 426 22.36 -28.91 -4.79
CA LEU A 426 22.69 -30.32 -4.77
C LEU A 426 23.88 -30.60 -5.70
N GLY A 427 25.06 -30.84 -5.09
CA GLY A 427 26.28 -31.20 -5.81
C GLY A 427 27.04 -32.34 -5.14
N ILE A 428 27.86 -33.05 -5.92
CA ILE A 428 28.74 -34.12 -5.45
C ILE A 428 30.12 -34.03 -6.11
N SER A 429 31.17 -34.52 -5.45
CA SER A 429 32.49 -34.62 -6.07
C SER A 429 32.53 -35.81 -7.04
N GLN A 430 33.06 -35.60 -8.25
CA GLN A 430 33.30 -36.67 -9.23
C GLN A 430 34.21 -37.79 -8.70
N LEU A 431 34.98 -37.52 -7.64
CA LEU A 431 35.86 -38.52 -7.01
C LEU A 431 35.12 -39.43 -6.03
N LYS A 432 33.86 -39.12 -5.68
CA LYS A 432 33.06 -39.85 -4.68
C LYS A 432 31.98 -40.73 -5.30
N VAL A 433 31.79 -40.68 -6.61
CA VAL A 433 30.72 -41.38 -7.33
C VAL A 433 31.23 -41.86 -8.70
N THR A 434 30.50 -42.78 -9.31
CA THR A 434 30.75 -43.19 -10.70
C THR A 434 30.43 -42.05 -11.68
N LYS A 435 30.90 -42.18 -12.94
CA LYS A 435 30.63 -41.19 -13.99
C LYS A 435 29.13 -41.03 -14.26
N ASP A 436 28.39 -42.13 -14.28
CA ASP A 436 26.95 -42.13 -14.56
C ASP A 436 26.18 -41.49 -13.40
N GLU A 437 26.49 -41.86 -12.16
CA GLU A 437 25.90 -41.20 -10.97
C GLU A 437 26.21 -39.69 -10.93
N TYR A 438 27.42 -39.29 -11.35
CA TYR A 438 27.79 -37.89 -11.44
C TYR A 438 26.94 -37.14 -12.47
N ILE A 439 26.69 -37.74 -13.64
CA ILE A 439 25.80 -37.19 -14.68
C ILE A 439 24.37 -37.08 -14.11
N THR A 440 23.87 -38.14 -13.48
CA THR A 440 22.51 -38.14 -12.92
C THR A 440 22.32 -37.04 -11.88
N ILE A 441 23.25 -36.89 -10.94
CA ILE A 441 23.14 -35.87 -9.87
C ILE A 441 23.32 -34.45 -10.43
N THR A 442 24.25 -34.26 -11.36
CA THR A 442 24.64 -32.92 -11.85
C THR A 442 23.75 -32.43 -12.99
N LYS A 443 23.14 -33.32 -13.76
CA LYS A 443 22.36 -32.97 -14.96
C LYS A 443 20.92 -33.45 -14.90
N ASP A 444 20.71 -34.74 -14.64
CA ASP A 444 19.38 -35.32 -14.82
C ASP A 444 18.41 -34.90 -13.71
N PHE A 445 18.86 -34.84 -12.46
CA PHE A 445 18.05 -34.37 -11.32
C PHE A 445 17.57 -32.91 -11.43
N PRO A 446 18.43 -31.91 -11.73
CA PRO A 446 17.94 -30.55 -11.90
C PRO A 446 16.98 -30.41 -13.09
N LEU A 447 17.18 -31.17 -14.18
CA LEU A 447 16.24 -31.18 -15.31
C LEU A 447 14.88 -31.78 -14.93
N ALA A 448 14.86 -32.87 -14.16
CA ALA A 448 13.63 -33.44 -13.63
C ALA A 448 12.90 -32.45 -12.71
N ALA A 449 13.65 -31.73 -11.87
CA ALA A 449 13.11 -30.71 -10.96
C ALA A 449 12.46 -29.54 -11.71
N VAL A 450 13.12 -28.99 -12.73
CA VAL A 450 12.56 -27.89 -13.54
C VAL A 450 11.24 -28.29 -14.17
N ARG A 451 11.17 -29.51 -14.73
CA ARG A 451 9.93 -30.04 -15.33
C ARG A 451 8.82 -30.15 -14.30
N ALA A 452 9.12 -30.70 -13.12
CA ALA A 452 8.13 -30.85 -12.06
C ALA A 452 7.67 -29.50 -11.47
N PHE A 453 8.60 -28.58 -11.18
CA PHE A 453 8.33 -27.31 -10.52
C PHE A 453 7.66 -26.27 -11.43
N SER A 454 7.70 -26.46 -12.75
CA SER A 454 6.93 -25.63 -13.70
C SER A 454 5.43 -25.57 -13.34
N SER A 455 4.90 -26.64 -12.74
CA SER A 455 3.50 -26.76 -12.28
C SER A 455 3.18 -25.99 -11.00
N LEU A 456 4.19 -25.48 -10.27
CA LEU A 456 4.01 -24.77 -9.00
C LEU A 456 3.68 -23.27 -9.18
N THR A 457 3.67 -22.77 -10.42
CA THR A 457 3.55 -21.35 -10.76
C THR A 457 2.11 -20.82 -10.63
N LEU A 458 1.73 -20.33 -9.45
CA LEU A 458 0.38 -19.79 -9.19
C LEU A 458 0.29 -18.26 -9.11
N GLY A 459 1.40 -17.53 -8.95
CA GLY A 459 1.40 -16.07 -8.79
C GLY A 459 1.73 -15.26 -10.06
N ASP A 460 1.57 -13.95 -9.95
CA ASP A 460 1.89 -12.97 -11.02
C ASP A 460 3.41 -12.83 -11.27
N GLU A 461 4.23 -13.12 -10.25
CA GLU A 461 5.69 -13.10 -10.32
C GLU A 461 6.27 -14.40 -10.90
N PRO A 462 7.37 -14.33 -11.68
CA PRO A 462 8.01 -15.52 -12.24
C PRO A 462 8.67 -16.38 -11.15
N PHE A 463 8.59 -17.70 -11.31
CA PHE A 463 9.31 -18.63 -10.44
C PHE A 463 10.80 -18.63 -10.78
N ARG A 464 11.67 -18.52 -9.77
CA ARG A 464 13.13 -18.38 -9.96
C ARG A 464 13.87 -19.67 -9.57
N PHE A 465 14.50 -20.31 -10.55
CA PHE A 465 15.30 -21.52 -10.38
C PHE A 465 16.79 -21.18 -10.45
N ILE A 466 17.47 -21.20 -9.31
CA ILE A 466 18.89 -20.84 -9.19
C ILE A 466 19.73 -22.12 -9.13
N TYR A 467 20.43 -22.44 -10.22
CA TYR A 467 21.30 -23.61 -10.34
C TYR A 467 22.74 -23.30 -9.94
N VAL A 468 23.27 -23.98 -8.93
CA VAL A 468 24.67 -23.81 -8.51
C VAL A 468 25.56 -24.82 -9.23
N SER A 469 26.17 -24.41 -10.34
CA SER A 469 27.05 -25.26 -11.16
C SER A 469 28.49 -25.28 -10.64
N GLY A 470 29.03 -24.14 -10.19
CA GLY A 470 30.41 -24.01 -9.71
C GLY A 470 31.45 -23.71 -10.81
N GLY A 471 32.57 -23.13 -10.41
CA GLY A 471 33.66 -22.72 -11.28
C GLY A 471 34.27 -23.88 -12.04
N GLY A 472 34.66 -23.62 -13.29
CA GLY A 472 35.20 -24.63 -14.23
C GLY A 472 34.15 -25.28 -15.15
N ALA A 473 32.86 -24.96 -14.99
CA ALA A 473 31.84 -25.28 -15.98
C ALA A 473 32.08 -24.50 -17.28
N THR A 474 31.91 -25.15 -18.44
CA THR A 474 32.11 -24.51 -19.76
C THR A 474 31.09 -24.98 -20.78
N LEU A 475 30.56 -24.03 -21.55
CA LEU A 475 29.66 -24.31 -22.68
C LEU A 475 30.43 -24.81 -23.92
N ASN A 476 31.75 -24.59 -23.96
CA ASN A 476 32.62 -24.91 -25.09
C ASN A 476 33.75 -25.84 -24.62
N PRO A 477 33.48 -27.15 -24.44
CA PRO A 477 34.50 -28.08 -23.98
C PRO A 477 35.55 -28.36 -25.08
N GLY A 478 36.82 -28.17 -24.74
CA GLY A 478 37.96 -28.61 -25.55
C GLY A 478 38.42 -30.03 -25.22
N PHE A 479 39.42 -30.52 -25.95
CA PHE A 479 40.01 -31.85 -25.74
C PHE A 479 40.56 -32.06 -24.31
N THR A 480 41.10 -31.01 -23.70
CA THR A 480 41.69 -31.02 -22.35
C THR A 480 40.71 -30.64 -21.24
N THR A 481 39.42 -30.39 -21.57
CA THR A 481 38.43 -29.97 -20.57
C THR A 481 38.12 -31.12 -19.61
N PRO A 482 38.23 -30.91 -18.28
CA PRO A 482 37.90 -31.92 -17.29
C PRO A 482 36.44 -32.40 -17.41
N PHE A 483 36.20 -33.68 -17.12
CA PHE A 483 34.89 -34.30 -17.20
C PHE A 483 33.80 -33.53 -16.43
N TYR A 484 34.06 -33.13 -15.18
CA TYR A 484 33.11 -32.34 -14.38
C TYR A 484 32.70 -31.02 -15.04
N GLY A 485 33.64 -30.34 -15.70
CA GLY A 485 33.40 -29.03 -16.33
C GLY A 485 32.52 -29.15 -17.57
N ARG A 486 32.68 -30.25 -18.32
CA ARG A 486 31.83 -30.59 -19.46
C ARG A 486 30.39 -30.88 -19.02
N ILE A 487 30.20 -31.79 -18.06
CA ILE A 487 28.85 -32.18 -17.60
C ILE A 487 28.09 -31.01 -16.98
N LYS A 488 28.77 -30.15 -16.21
CA LYS A 488 28.14 -28.94 -15.63
C LYS A 488 27.71 -27.95 -16.70
N GLY A 489 28.53 -27.74 -17.74
CA GLY A 489 28.17 -26.89 -18.87
C GLY A 489 27.04 -27.46 -19.72
N GLU A 490 27.02 -28.79 -19.93
CA GLU A 490 25.89 -29.48 -20.56
C GLU A 490 24.59 -29.30 -19.76
N ALA A 491 24.66 -29.36 -18.42
CA ALA A 491 23.51 -29.11 -17.56
C ALA A 491 23.01 -27.67 -17.67
N GLU A 492 23.89 -26.66 -17.61
CA GLU A 492 23.54 -25.24 -17.79
C GLU A 492 22.86 -25.00 -19.14
N LYS A 493 23.38 -25.62 -20.21
CA LYS A 493 22.77 -25.53 -21.54
C LYS A 493 21.39 -26.16 -21.57
N ALA A 494 21.26 -27.40 -21.11
CA ALA A 494 19.97 -28.11 -21.10
C ALA A 494 18.92 -27.41 -20.23
N LEU A 495 19.32 -26.82 -19.11
CA LEU A 495 18.45 -26.04 -18.25
C LEU A 495 17.98 -24.74 -18.94
N SER A 496 18.87 -24.07 -19.67
CA SER A 496 18.54 -22.83 -20.39
C SER A 496 17.45 -23.02 -21.45
N GLU A 497 17.39 -24.20 -22.05
CA GLU A 497 16.39 -24.56 -23.07
C GLU A 497 14.99 -24.78 -22.48
N LEU A 498 14.86 -24.93 -21.16
CA LEU A 498 13.59 -25.12 -20.44
C LEU A 498 13.01 -23.82 -19.85
N ARG A 499 13.64 -22.67 -20.11
CA ARG A 499 13.18 -21.36 -19.63
C ARG A 499 11.83 -21.00 -20.25
N THR A 500 10.95 -20.38 -19.46
CA THR A 500 9.70 -19.75 -19.95
C THR A 500 9.52 -18.35 -19.35
N PRO A 501 8.66 -17.47 -19.90
CA PRO A 501 8.41 -16.15 -19.31
C PRO A 501 7.99 -16.16 -17.83
N ARG A 502 7.36 -17.26 -17.38
CA ARG A 502 6.93 -17.45 -15.99
C ARG A 502 7.88 -18.30 -15.14
N PHE A 503 8.97 -18.79 -15.74
CA PHE A 503 9.94 -19.68 -15.09
C PHE A 503 11.36 -19.28 -15.49
N HIS A 504 12.00 -18.50 -14.62
CA HIS A 504 13.34 -17.98 -14.81
C HIS A 504 14.37 -18.99 -14.31
N ILE A 505 15.37 -19.28 -15.14
CA ILE A 505 16.42 -20.24 -14.83
C ILE A 505 17.76 -19.51 -14.93
N GLU A 506 18.51 -19.53 -13.85
CA GLU A 506 19.78 -18.81 -13.74
C GLU A 506 20.82 -19.73 -13.12
N SER A 507 22.06 -19.66 -13.61
CA SER A 507 23.15 -20.49 -13.14
C SER A 507 24.25 -19.65 -12.51
N VAL A 508 24.76 -20.07 -11.35
CA VAL A 508 25.84 -19.36 -10.65
C VAL A 508 27.06 -20.27 -10.53
N ARG A 509 28.21 -19.76 -10.95
CA ARG A 509 29.52 -20.44 -10.94
C ARG A 509 30.43 -19.87 -9.84
N PRO A 510 30.19 -20.17 -8.55
CA PRO A 510 31.13 -19.79 -7.50
C PRO A 510 32.51 -20.41 -7.74
N ALA A 511 33.57 -19.68 -7.42
CA ALA A 511 34.96 -20.15 -7.52
C ALA A 511 35.33 -21.01 -6.29
N GLY A 512 36.53 -20.86 -5.74
CA GLY A 512 36.92 -21.55 -4.51
C GLY A 512 36.03 -21.10 -3.34
N VAL A 513 35.09 -21.96 -2.93
CA VAL A 513 34.14 -21.68 -1.85
C VAL A 513 34.84 -21.78 -0.49
N ASP A 514 34.86 -20.69 0.27
CA ASP A 514 35.56 -20.60 1.55
C ASP A 514 34.59 -20.49 2.75
N PRO A 515 34.55 -21.48 3.66
CA PRO A 515 33.76 -21.44 4.89
C PRO A 515 34.45 -20.79 6.09
N SER A 516 35.71 -20.35 5.97
CA SER A 516 36.56 -20.07 7.13
C SER A 516 36.03 -18.96 8.04
N ASN A 517 35.34 -17.96 7.49
CA ASN A 517 34.73 -16.85 8.23
C ASN A 517 33.22 -17.04 8.48
N HIS A 518 32.69 -18.26 8.31
CA HIS A 518 31.26 -18.54 8.44
C HIS A 518 31.00 -19.58 9.53
N ASP A 519 31.07 -19.15 10.80
CA ASP A 519 31.02 -20.05 11.96
C ASP A 519 29.72 -20.86 12.06
N ALA A 520 28.59 -20.27 11.69
CA ALA A 520 27.26 -20.88 11.79
C ALA A 520 27.12 -22.20 11.02
N ILE A 521 27.85 -22.38 9.91
CA ILE A 521 27.74 -23.57 9.06
C ILE A 521 28.81 -24.63 9.36
N LYS A 522 29.89 -24.27 10.08
CA LYS A 522 31.04 -25.16 10.33
C LYS A 522 30.65 -26.53 10.95
N PRO A 523 29.71 -26.62 11.91
CA PRO A 523 29.31 -27.91 12.48
C PRO A 523 28.50 -28.80 11.52
N HIS A 524 28.00 -28.24 10.42
CA HIS A 524 27.02 -28.89 9.54
C HIS A 524 27.56 -29.22 8.14
N ILE A 525 28.74 -28.70 7.79
CA ILE A 525 29.41 -29.00 6.51
C ILE A 525 30.24 -30.29 6.59
N PRO A 526 30.42 -31.01 5.46
CA PRO A 526 31.27 -32.19 5.44
C PRO A 526 32.75 -31.83 5.68
N ASP A 527 33.46 -32.57 6.52
CA ASP A 527 34.91 -32.37 6.73
C ASP A 527 35.68 -32.72 5.44
N PRO A 528 36.43 -31.77 4.85
CA PRO A 528 37.22 -32.01 3.66
C PRO A 528 38.52 -32.80 3.93
N GLY A 529 38.89 -33.01 5.19
CA GLY A 529 40.03 -33.84 5.63
C GLY A 529 41.35 -33.06 5.81
N ALA A 530 42.30 -33.67 6.53
CA ALA A 530 43.52 -33.02 7.03
C ALA A 530 44.41 -32.38 5.94
N ALA A 531 44.51 -33.00 4.75
CA ALA A 531 45.29 -32.47 3.63
C ALA A 531 44.70 -31.16 3.07
N TYR A 532 43.37 -31.03 3.07
CA TYR A 532 42.69 -29.80 2.63
C TYR A 532 42.86 -28.67 3.66
N HIS A 533 42.81 -28.99 4.95
CA HIS A 533 43.08 -28.02 6.03
C HIS A 533 44.52 -27.49 5.97
N ALA A 534 45.50 -28.37 5.72
CA ALA A 534 46.90 -27.98 5.57
C ALA A 534 47.13 -27.06 4.34
N MET A 535 46.51 -27.39 3.20
CA MET A 535 46.58 -26.56 2.00
C MET A 535 45.85 -25.21 2.19
N GLY A 536 44.72 -25.21 2.89
CA GLY A 536 43.96 -24.00 3.23
C GLY A 536 44.71 -23.06 4.19
N TYR A 537 45.54 -23.59 5.09
CA TYR A 537 46.38 -22.77 5.99
C TYR A 537 47.49 -22.04 5.23
N VAL A 538 48.08 -22.67 4.22
CA VAL A 538 49.18 -22.12 3.41
C VAL A 538 48.67 -21.18 2.31
N LEU A 539 47.63 -21.56 1.58
CA LEU A 539 47.13 -20.80 0.43
C LEU A 539 45.96 -19.88 0.77
N GLY A 540 45.29 -20.07 1.91
CA GLY A 540 44.10 -19.32 2.32
C GLY A 540 44.32 -17.81 2.44
N PRO A 541 45.36 -17.33 3.15
CA PRO A 541 45.67 -15.90 3.21
C PRO A 541 45.92 -15.28 1.83
N LEU A 542 46.67 -15.97 0.97
CA LEU A 542 47.01 -15.53 -0.39
C LEU A 542 45.77 -15.48 -1.31
N MET A 543 44.89 -16.48 -1.21
CA MET A 543 43.61 -16.53 -1.91
C MET A 543 42.65 -15.42 -1.48
N ARG A 544 42.68 -15.05 -0.18
CA ARG A 544 41.84 -13.98 0.39
C ARG A 544 42.33 -12.58 0.08
N THR A 545 43.63 -12.36 -0.10
CA THR A 545 44.22 -11.02 -0.24
C THR A 545 44.69 -10.66 -1.64
N ILE A 546 45.01 -11.64 -2.51
CA ILE A 546 45.61 -11.39 -3.83
C ILE A 546 44.76 -12.01 -4.96
N LEU A 547 44.13 -13.17 -4.74
CA LEU A 547 43.35 -13.89 -5.76
C LEU A 547 41.82 -13.77 -5.56
N HIS A 548 41.33 -12.55 -5.30
CA HIS A 548 39.90 -12.27 -5.10
C HIS A 548 38.95 -12.88 -6.16
N PRO A 549 39.30 -12.93 -7.47
CA PRO A 549 38.44 -13.54 -8.49
C PRO A 549 38.26 -15.06 -8.37
N LEU A 550 39.15 -15.74 -7.66
CA LEU A 550 39.12 -17.20 -7.46
C LEU A 550 38.51 -17.61 -6.12
N HIS A 551 37.96 -16.64 -5.38
CA HIS A 551 37.49 -16.82 -4.01
C HIS A 551 36.00 -16.41 -3.88
N SER A 552 35.20 -17.30 -3.30
CA SER A 552 33.77 -17.10 -3.00
C SER A 552 33.50 -17.37 -1.52
N PRO A 553 33.43 -16.34 -0.65
CA PRO A 553 33.15 -16.53 0.76
C PRO A 553 31.70 -16.98 0.97
N THR A 554 31.50 -18.07 1.71
CA THR A 554 30.16 -18.63 1.97
C THR A 554 29.22 -17.61 2.63
N GLU A 555 29.70 -16.89 3.65
CA GLU A 555 28.95 -15.84 4.37
C GLU A 555 28.25 -14.82 3.45
N LYS A 556 28.79 -14.60 2.24
CA LYS A 556 28.23 -13.67 1.24
C LYS A 556 27.56 -14.40 0.08
N LEU A 557 28.05 -15.58 -0.29
CA LEU A 557 27.48 -16.40 -1.35
C LEU A 557 26.06 -16.89 -1.01
N GLY A 558 25.82 -17.33 0.24
CA GLY A 558 24.50 -17.75 0.69
C GLY A 558 23.43 -16.66 0.52
N PRO A 559 23.61 -15.47 1.15
CA PRO A 559 22.69 -14.34 0.99
C PRO A 559 22.49 -13.89 -0.45
N PHE A 560 23.54 -13.94 -1.28
CA PHE A 560 23.41 -13.62 -2.71
C PHE A 560 22.46 -14.58 -3.43
N LEU A 561 22.64 -15.89 -3.25
CA LEU A 561 21.78 -16.90 -3.88
C LEU A 561 20.33 -16.80 -3.39
N VAL A 562 20.12 -16.49 -2.11
CA VAL A 562 18.79 -16.19 -1.56
C VAL A 562 18.19 -14.95 -2.21
N GLY A 563 18.96 -13.87 -2.33
CA GLY A 563 18.51 -12.64 -2.99
C GLY A 563 18.16 -12.85 -4.47
N MET A 564 18.89 -13.71 -5.19
CA MET A 564 18.53 -14.12 -6.54
C MET A 564 17.21 -14.89 -6.59
N ALA A 565 17.02 -15.87 -5.71
CA ALA A 565 15.77 -16.62 -5.62
C ALA A 565 14.56 -15.74 -5.26
N MET A 566 14.78 -14.63 -4.55
CA MET A 566 13.77 -13.63 -4.20
C MET A 566 13.58 -12.53 -5.28
N GLY A 567 14.37 -12.53 -6.36
CA GLY A 567 14.29 -11.53 -7.43
C GLY A 567 14.93 -10.17 -7.12
N LYS A 568 15.73 -10.06 -6.05
CA LYS A 568 16.35 -8.78 -5.63
C LYS A 568 17.35 -8.23 -6.65
N TYR A 569 17.81 -9.06 -7.58
CA TYR A 569 18.82 -8.72 -8.58
C TYR A 569 18.25 -8.59 -10.01
N ASP A 570 16.95 -8.78 -10.23
CA ASP A 570 16.35 -8.86 -11.58
C ASP A 570 16.70 -7.64 -12.44
N LYS A 571 16.57 -6.42 -11.88
CA LYS A 571 16.91 -5.18 -12.57
C LYS A 571 18.38 -5.12 -13.00
N GLN A 572 19.29 -5.58 -12.14
CA GLN A 572 20.73 -5.61 -12.44
C GLN A 572 21.09 -6.70 -13.44
N LEU A 573 20.36 -7.82 -13.44
CA LEU A 573 20.56 -8.93 -14.38
C LEU A 573 20.06 -8.57 -15.78
N ASP A 574 18.98 -7.80 -15.91
CA ASP A 574 18.46 -7.34 -17.19
C ASP A 574 19.39 -6.34 -17.89
N VAL A 575 20.16 -5.56 -17.13
CA VAL A 575 21.19 -4.65 -17.67
C VAL A 575 22.44 -5.40 -18.14
N GLY A 576 22.73 -6.58 -17.57
CA GLY A 576 23.86 -7.43 -17.95
C GLY A 576 25.23 -6.93 -17.45
N GLY A 577 26.28 -7.17 -18.25
CA GLY A 577 27.65 -6.70 -18.00
C GLY A 577 28.67 -7.80 -17.70
N LYS A 578 29.93 -7.41 -17.43
CA LYS A 578 31.08 -8.30 -17.24
C LYS A 578 30.78 -9.47 -16.28
N GLY A 579 31.00 -10.70 -16.73
CA GLY A 579 30.81 -11.93 -15.95
C GLY A 579 29.41 -12.56 -16.06
N ILE A 580 28.47 -11.91 -16.75
CA ILE A 580 27.14 -12.45 -17.04
C ILE A 580 27.13 -12.91 -18.50
N THR A 581 26.80 -14.18 -18.74
CA THR A 581 26.57 -14.75 -20.07
C THR A 581 25.08 -15.01 -20.22
N ASP A 582 24.46 -14.43 -21.25
CA ASP A 582 23.09 -14.77 -21.63
C ASP A 582 23.09 -16.02 -22.53
N LEU A 583 22.26 -16.99 -22.18
CA LEU A 583 22.00 -18.18 -22.96
C LEU A 583 20.48 -18.36 -23.09
N ASN A 584 19.92 -17.94 -24.22
CA ASN A 584 18.48 -17.99 -24.51
C ASN A 584 17.62 -17.31 -23.42
N GLY A 585 18.07 -16.16 -22.89
CA GLY A 585 17.41 -15.42 -21.82
C GLY A 585 17.65 -15.99 -20.42
N SER A 586 18.36 -17.11 -20.29
CA SER A 586 18.86 -17.65 -19.01
C SER A 586 20.23 -17.07 -18.73
N ARG A 587 20.48 -16.59 -17.50
CA ARG A 587 21.72 -15.90 -17.16
C ARG A 587 22.67 -16.84 -16.45
N ILE A 588 23.92 -16.90 -16.92
CA ILE A 588 25.01 -17.60 -16.27
C ILE A 588 25.95 -16.56 -15.66
N LEU A 589 26.06 -16.58 -14.33
CA LEU A 589 26.87 -15.66 -13.56
C LEU A 589 28.16 -16.36 -13.14
N ASP A 590 29.29 -15.82 -13.54
CA ASP A 590 30.58 -16.22 -13.00
C ASP A 590 30.85 -15.57 -11.62
N ASN A 591 31.97 -15.94 -10.99
CA ASN A 591 32.34 -15.37 -9.70
C ASN A 591 32.55 -13.85 -9.76
N TRP A 592 32.94 -13.29 -10.91
CA TRP A 592 33.06 -11.84 -11.07
C TRP A 592 31.71 -11.15 -11.00
N ALA A 593 30.69 -11.69 -11.66
CA ALA A 593 29.33 -11.18 -11.61
C ALA A 593 28.78 -11.25 -10.18
N PHE A 594 28.94 -12.37 -9.48
CA PHE A 594 28.56 -12.50 -8.06
C PHE A 594 29.19 -11.41 -7.20
N ARG A 595 30.53 -11.28 -7.25
CA ARG A 595 31.25 -10.29 -6.43
C ARG A 595 30.80 -8.87 -6.71
N ARG A 596 30.65 -8.52 -7.99
CA ARG A 596 30.18 -7.18 -8.40
C ARG A 596 28.77 -6.90 -7.91
N LEU A 597 27.83 -7.82 -8.14
CA LEU A 597 26.43 -7.62 -7.80
C LEU A 597 26.19 -7.60 -6.29
N TYR A 598 27.02 -8.32 -5.52
CA TYR A 598 26.94 -8.32 -4.06
C TYR A 598 27.73 -7.17 -3.40
N GLY A 599 28.72 -6.60 -4.09
CA GLY A 599 29.56 -5.50 -3.57
C GLY A 599 30.83 -5.96 -2.84
N LEU A 600 31.56 -6.93 -3.41
CA LEU A 600 32.79 -7.55 -2.87
C LEU A 600 34.07 -7.22 -3.64
#